data_AF-A0A950TL15-F1
#
_entry.id   AF-A0A950TL15-F1
#
_cell.length_a   1.000
_cell.length_b   1.000
_cell.length_c   1.000
_cell.angle_alpha   90.00
_cell.angle_beta   90.00
_cell.angle_gamma   90.00
#
_symmetry.space_group_name_H-M   'P 1'
#
loop_
_entity.id
_entity.type
_entity.pdbx_description
1 polymer ?
#
loop_
_entity_poly.entity_id
_entity_poly.type
_entity_poly.pdbx_seq_one_letter_code
_entity_poly.pdbx_strand_id
1 'polypeptide(L)'
;NPAGYDKTSVVKAAPNLSGKLLLIHGGIDNNVHLQNTIQLSYELQKANKQFELMVYPTARHGLTDQRQIMHWYTMMTEFLDRNL
;
A
#
# COMPACT_ATOMS: atom_id res chain seq x y z
N ASN A 1 -4.73 24.46 -5.67
CA ASN A 1 -5.96 23.68 -5.94
C ASN A 1 -6.36 22.87 -4.70
N PRO A 2 -6.87 23.47 -3.61
CA PRO A 2 -7.12 22.74 -2.36
C PRO A 2 -8.23 21.68 -2.48
N ALA A 3 -9.34 22.03 -3.15
CA ALA A 3 -10.48 21.13 -3.33
C ALA A 3 -10.12 19.89 -4.16
N GLY A 4 -9.19 20.01 -5.12
CA GLY A 4 -8.70 18.86 -5.87
C GLY A 4 -7.93 17.87 -4.99
N TYR A 5 -7.00 18.38 -4.18
CA TYR A 5 -6.20 17.55 -3.25
C TYR A 5 -7.09 16.82 -2.24
N ASP A 6 -8.13 17.50 -1.75
CA ASP A 6 -9.08 16.90 -0.81
C ASP A 6 -9.89 15.77 -1.43
N LYS A 7 -10.37 15.96 -2.67
CA LYS A 7 -11.18 14.96 -3.38
C LYS A 7 -10.40 13.72 -3.79
N THR A 8 -9.10 13.85 -4.05
CA THR A 8 -8.26 12.75 -4.54
C THR A 8 -7.39 12.11 -3.47
N SER A 9 -7.51 12.52 -2.20
CA SER A 9 -6.73 11.96 -1.11
C SER A 9 -7.21 10.55 -0.77
N VAL A 10 -6.39 9.55 -1.05
CA VAL A 10 -6.67 8.15 -0.68
C VAL A 10 -6.75 7.98 0.84
N VAL A 11 -5.99 8.78 1.60
CA VAL A 11 -6.04 8.82 3.07
C VAL A 11 -7.43 9.23 3.55
N LYS A 12 -8.03 10.28 2.95
CA LYS A 12 -9.41 10.68 3.26
C LYS A 12 -10.45 9.68 2.76
N ALA A 13 -10.14 8.96 1.68
CA ALA A 13 -11.01 7.93 1.13
C ALA A 13 -10.95 6.59 1.89
N ALA A 14 -10.06 6.41 2.87
CA ALA A 14 -9.87 5.15 3.59
C ALA A 14 -11.17 4.52 4.14
N PRO A 15 -12.12 5.27 4.73
CA PRO A 15 -13.40 4.70 5.18
C PRO A 15 -14.26 4.13 4.05
N ASN A 16 -14.10 4.65 2.84
CA ASN A 16 -14.86 4.28 1.65
C ASN A 16 -14.24 3.08 0.90
N LEU A 17 -13.02 2.67 1.27
CA LEU A 17 -12.40 1.48 0.68
C LEU A 17 -13.15 0.21 1.12
N SER A 18 -13.32 -0.72 0.18
CA SER A 18 -14.05 -1.97 0.36
C SER A 18 -13.30 -3.12 -0.31
N GLY A 19 -13.64 -4.34 0.09
CA GLY A 19 -12.97 -5.55 -0.40
C GLY A 19 -11.71 -5.87 0.41
N LYS A 20 -10.87 -6.70 -0.18
CA LYS A 20 -9.61 -7.16 0.42
C LYS A 20 -8.50 -6.23 -0.01
N LEU A 21 -7.80 -5.64 0.95
CA LEU A 21 -6.80 -4.61 0.71
C LEU A 21 -5.40 -5.16 0.94
N LEU A 22 -4.52 -4.91 -0.02
CA LEU A 22 -3.09 -5.21 0.06
C LEU A 22 -2.30 -3.93 -0.25
N LEU A 23 -1.50 -3.48 0.71
CA LEU A 23 -0.60 -2.34 0.58
C LEU A 23 0.84 -2.85 0.42
N ILE A 24 1.59 -2.27 -0.52
CA ILE A 24 2.96 -2.68 -0.83
C ILE A 24 3.81 -1.42 -1.01
N HIS A 25 4.94 -1.32 -0.32
CA HIS A 25 5.82 -0.14 -0.39
C HIS A 25 7.30 -0.49 -0.22
N GLY A 26 8.20 0.24 -0.89
CA GLY A 26 9.63 0.25 -0.59
C GLY A 26 9.99 1.06 0.65
N GLY A 27 10.77 0.48 1.56
CA GLY A 27 11.10 1.10 2.86
C GLY A 27 11.99 2.34 2.76
N ILE A 28 12.76 2.48 1.67
CA ILE A 28 13.66 3.63 1.42
C ILE A 28 13.26 4.42 0.18
N ASP A 29 11.98 4.40 -0.20
CA ASP A 29 11.47 5.21 -1.29
C ASP A 29 11.58 6.71 -0.97
N ASN A 30 12.39 7.41 -1.77
CA ASN A 30 12.63 8.84 -1.69
C ASN A 30 11.85 9.65 -2.73
N ASN A 31 11.06 8.99 -3.58
CA ASN A 31 10.13 9.63 -4.53
C ASN A 31 8.72 9.66 -3.92
N VAL A 32 8.22 8.51 -3.47
CA VAL A 32 6.95 8.40 -2.76
C VAL A 32 7.24 7.89 -1.36
N HIS A 33 7.32 8.78 -0.39
CA HIS A 33 7.71 8.40 0.98
C HIS A 33 6.78 7.38 1.62
N LEU A 34 7.37 6.44 2.37
CA LEU A 34 6.66 5.43 3.17
C LEU A 34 5.61 6.06 4.12
N GLN A 35 5.83 7.32 4.53
CA GLN A 35 4.88 8.10 5.34
C GLN A 35 3.46 8.10 4.76
N ASN A 36 3.31 8.09 3.43
CA ASN A 36 1.99 8.03 2.79
C ASN A 36 1.26 6.72 3.11
N THR A 37 1.97 5.59 3.06
CA THR A 37 1.40 4.28 3.43
C THR A 37 1.12 4.21 4.92
N ILE A 38 1.99 4.75 5.77
CA ILE A 38 1.76 4.82 7.22
C ILE A 38 0.49 5.63 7.53
N GLN A 39 0.29 6.78 6.89
CA GLN A 39 -0.91 7.61 7.06
C GLN A 39 -2.18 6.88 6.60
N LEU A 40 -2.13 6.19 5.45
CA LEU A 40 -3.26 5.40 4.95
C LEU A 40 -3.58 4.23 5.89
N SER A 41 -2.57 3.49 6.36
CA SER A 41 -2.74 2.41 7.33
C SER A 41 -3.40 2.90 8.62
N TYR A 42 -3.01 4.07 9.12
CA TYR A 42 -3.64 4.66 10.30
C TYR A 42 -5.13 4.99 10.08
N GLU A 43 -5.49 5.58 8.94
CA GLU A 43 -6.90 5.88 8.64
C GLU A 43 -7.73 4.61 8.35
N LEU A 44 -7.14 3.58 7.74
CA LEU A 44 -7.77 2.28 7.58
C LEU A 44 -8.07 1.64 8.95
N GLN A 45 -7.13 1.68 9.88
CA GLN A 45 -7.31 1.20 11.25
C GLN A 45 -8.43 1.96 11.97
N LYS A 46 -8.44 3.30 11.89
CA LYS A 46 -9.52 4.14 12.44
C LYS A 46 -10.89 3.80 11.86
N ALA A 47 -10.94 3.46 10.58
CA ALA A 47 -12.16 3.05 9.90
C ALA A 47 -12.52 1.56 10.10
N ASN A 48 -11.80 0.83 10.96
CA ASN A 48 -11.95 -0.61 11.21
C ASN A 48 -11.89 -1.44 9.90
N LYS A 49 -11.00 -1.06 8.98
CA LYS A 49 -10.76 -1.77 7.72
C LYS A 49 -9.54 -2.67 7.87
N GLN A 50 -9.73 -3.95 7.55
CA GLN A 50 -8.65 -4.93 7.53
C GLN A 50 -7.83 -4.78 6.24
N PHE A 51 -6.52 -4.91 6.33
CA PHE A 51 -5.60 -4.86 5.20
C PHE A 51 -4.33 -5.68 5.50
N GLU A 52 -3.68 -6.15 4.44
CA GLU A 52 -2.32 -6.71 4.49
C GLU A 52 -1.32 -5.62 4.07
N LEU A 53 -0.13 -5.59 4.70
CA LEU A 53 0.94 -4.65 4.37
C LEU A 53 2.27 -5.38 4.17
N MET A 54 2.89 -5.18 3.02
CA MET A 54 4.24 -5.65 2.72
C MET A 54 5.18 -4.46 2.54
N VAL A 55 6.27 -4.44 3.31
CA VAL A 55 7.34 -3.45 3.17
C VAL A 55 8.60 -4.15 2.68
N TYR A 56 9.17 -3.66 1.58
CA TYR A 56 10.48 -4.09 1.07
C TYR A 56 11.57 -3.16 1.61
N PRO A 57 12.29 -3.52 2.69
CA PRO A 57 13.01 -2.54 3.50
C PRO A 57 14.15 -1.83 2.76
N THR A 58 14.77 -2.50 1.79
CA THR A 58 15.89 -1.97 1.01
C THR A 58 15.46 -1.41 -0.35
N ALA A 59 14.17 -1.46 -0.68
CA ALA A 59 13.65 -1.00 -1.95
C ALA A 59 13.30 0.49 -1.94
N ARG A 60 13.52 1.13 -3.07
CA ARG A 60 13.07 2.51 -3.36
C ARG A 60 11.69 2.45 -4.01
N HIS A 61 11.47 3.24 -5.06
CA HIS A 61 10.21 3.28 -5.81
C HIS A 61 9.93 2.02 -6.64
N GLY A 62 10.98 1.23 -6.94
CA GLY A 62 10.87 -0.03 -7.66
C GLY A 62 11.75 -1.10 -7.01
N LEU A 63 11.39 -2.35 -7.26
CA LEU A 63 12.19 -3.51 -6.88
C LEU A 63 13.25 -3.79 -7.94
N THR A 64 14.50 -3.99 -7.52
CA THR A 64 15.63 -4.34 -8.41
C THR A 64 16.29 -5.66 -8.06
N ASP A 65 16.16 -6.14 -6.81
CA ASP A 65 16.62 -7.48 -6.43
C ASP A 65 15.65 -8.53 -6.99
N GLN A 66 16.15 -9.43 -7.85
CA GLN A 66 15.33 -10.46 -8.51
C GLN A 66 14.58 -11.36 -7.52
N ARG A 67 15.13 -11.63 -6.34
CA ARG A 67 14.48 -12.44 -5.31
C ARG A 67 13.31 -11.68 -4.69
N GLN A 68 13.47 -10.37 -4.47
CA GLN A 68 12.37 -9.53 -3.99
C GLN A 68 11.27 -9.39 -5.05
N ILE A 69 11.65 -9.28 -6.33
CA ILE A 69 10.68 -9.26 -7.44
C ILE A 69 9.89 -10.56 -7.48
N MET A 70 10.55 -11.71 -7.39
CA MET A 70 9.83 -12.99 -7.40
C MET A 70 8.94 -13.14 -6.17
N HIS A 71 9.44 -12.80 -4.98
CA HIS A 71 8.62 -12.77 -3.75
C HIS A 71 7.39 -11.86 -3.90
N TRP A 72 7.55 -10.69 -4.53
CA TRP A 72 6.45 -9.76 -4.78
C TRP A 72 5.37 -10.35 -5.67
N TYR A 73 5.75 -10.96 -6.79
CA TYR A 73 4.79 -11.63 -7.67
C TYR A 73 4.11 -12.80 -6.98
N THR A 74 4.84 -13.66 -6.27
CA THR A 74 4.25 -14.78 -5.54
C THR A 74 3.23 -14.31 -4.52
N MET A 75 3.58 -13.33 -3.69
CA MET A 75 2.68 -12.78 -2.66
C MET A 75 1.43 -12.14 -3.27
N MET A 76 1.56 -11.41 -4.39
CA MET A 76 0.40 -10.86 -5.11
C MET A 76 -0.51 -11.97 -5.65
N THR A 77 0.06 -13.00 -6.28
CA THR A 77 -0.70 -14.14 -6.81
C THR A 77 -1.45 -14.85 -5.70
N GLU A 78 -0.77 -15.18 -4.60
CA GLU A 78 -1.41 -15.83 -3.45
C GLU A 78 -2.51 -14.95 -2.81
N PHE A 79 -2.32 -13.63 -2.76
CA PHE A 79 -3.35 -12.72 -2.28
C PHE A 79 -4.59 -12.76 -3.17
N LEU A 80 -4.42 -12.80 -4.50
CA LEU A 80 -5.53 -12.91 -5.44
C LEU A 80 -6.21 -14.28 -5.31
N ASP A 81 -5.46 -15.38 -5.28
CA ASP A 81 -5.99 -16.75 -5.14
C ASP A 81 -6.81 -16.93 -3.84
N ARG A 82 -6.47 -16.22 -2.77
CA ARG A 82 -7.23 -16.26 -1.50
C ARG A 82 -8.52 -15.44 -1.52
N ASN A 83 -8.66 -14.49 -2.45
CA ASN A 83 -9.65 -13.40 -2.33
C ASN A 83 -10.47 -13.12 -3.60
N LEU A 84 -10.20 -13.80 -4.72
CA LEU A 84 -10.94 -13.77 -5.99
C LEU A 84 -11.40 -15.18 -6.38
#